data_AF-A0A1B9N0W5-F1
#
_entry.id   AF-A0A1B9N0W5-F1
#
_cell.length_a   1.000
_cell.length_b   1.000
_cell.length_c   1.000
_cell.angle_alpha   90.00
_cell.angle_beta   90.00
_cell.angle_gamma   90.00
#
_symmetry.space_group_name_H-M   'P 1'
#
loop_
_entity.id
_entity.type
_entity.pdbx_description
1 polymer ?
#
loop_
_entity_poly.entity_id
_entity_poly.type
_entity_poly.pdbx_seq_one_letter_code
_entity_poly.pdbx_strand_id
1 'polypeptide(L)'
;MNENILYNFLKNKPSYLDYDDEIKLISIMTKLPMSWLIKNKDEFIHALEQLSDSHTGGNGFLFQEESDDIIFDNFCKWLIEVNNKTSIPTLMYI
;
A
#
# COMPACT_ATOMS: atom_id res chain seq x y z
N MET A 1 12.41 -5.33 -13.59
CA MET A 1 11.25 -5.14 -12.71
C MET A 1 10.21 -4.36 -13.50
N ASN A 2 8.94 -4.80 -13.53
CA ASN A 2 7.93 -4.17 -14.38
C ASN A 2 7.64 -2.76 -13.85
N GLU A 3 7.81 -1.72 -14.67
CA GLU A 3 7.70 -0.30 -14.29
C GLU A 3 6.25 0.14 -14.02
N ASN A 4 5.28 -0.78 -14.06
CA ASN A 4 3.86 -0.49 -13.90
C ASN A 4 3.16 -1.56 -13.05
N ILE A 5 3.86 -2.15 -12.07
CA ILE A 5 3.33 -3.32 -11.34
C ILE A 5 2.10 -2.95 -10.49
N LEU A 6 2.09 -1.79 -9.84
CA LEU A 6 0.99 -1.33 -9.00
C LEU A 6 -0.16 -0.80 -9.86
N TYR A 7 0.15 -0.06 -10.92
CA TYR A 7 -0.84 0.36 -11.91
C TYR A 7 -1.56 -0.85 -12.53
N ASN A 8 -0.82 -1.89 -12.92
CA ASN A 8 -1.43 -3.10 -13.49
C ASN A 8 -2.32 -3.85 -12.50
N PHE A 9 -2.00 -3.78 -11.20
CA PHE A 9 -2.85 -4.34 -10.16
C PHE A 9 -4.13 -3.52 -9.98
N LEU A 10 -4.02 -2.19 -9.94
CA LEU A 10 -5.12 -1.28 -9.62
C LEU A 10 -6.07 -0.97 -10.80
N LYS A 11 -5.60 -1.02 -12.04
CA LYS A 11 -6.36 -0.51 -13.22
C LYS A 11 -7.75 -1.12 -13.45
N ASN A 12 -8.01 -2.30 -12.92
CA ASN A 12 -9.29 -3.02 -13.07
C ASN A 12 -10.01 -3.19 -11.71
N LYS A 13 -9.59 -2.46 -10.68
CA LYS A 13 -10.13 -2.54 -9.32
C LYS A 13 -11.08 -1.36 -9.05
N PRO A 14 -12.05 -1.53 -8.14
CA PRO A 14 -12.85 -0.40 -7.65
C PRO A 14 -11.96 0.63 -6.95
N SER A 15 -12.47 1.87 -6.84
CA SER A 15 -11.80 2.95 -6.09
C SER A 15 -11.64 2.65 -4.60
N TYR A 16 -12.54 1.84 -4.03
CA TYR A 16 -12.42 1.28 -2.70
C TYR A 16 -12.18 -0.22 -2.83
N LEU A 17 -10.98 -0.65 -2.49
CA LEU A 17 -10.56 -2.04 -2.49
C LEU A 17 -11.38 -2.84 -1.47
N ASP A 18 -11.61 -4.10 -1.79
CA ASP A 18 -12.01 -5.05 -0.75
C ASP A 18 -10.79 -5.43 0.11
N TYR A 19 -11.07 -6.00 1.27
CA TYR A 19 -10.06 -6.39 2.24
C TYR A 19 -8.97 -7.30 1.63
N ASP A 20 -9.36 -8.31 0.84
CA ASP A 20 -8.42 -9.23 0.20
C ASP A 20 -7.48 -8.52 -0.77
N ASP A 21 -7.97 -7.51 -1.48
CA ASP A 21 -7.18 -6.70 -2.39
C ASP A 21 -6.26 -5.71 -1.65
N GLU A 22 -6.66 -5.17 -0.51
CA GLU A 22 -5.79 -4.38 0.37
C GLU A 22 -4.57 -5.20 0.82
N ILE A 23 -4.80 -6.41 1.33
CA ILE A 23 -3.73 -7.31 1.78
C ILE A 23 -2.80 -7.70 0.62
N LYS A 24 -3.34 -7.97 -0.57
CA LYS A 24 -2.53 -8.25 -1.76
C LYS A 24 -1.70 -7.04 -2.16
N LEU A 25 -2.28 -5.83 -2.12
CA LEU A 25 -1.57 -4.60 -2.46
C LEU A 25 -0.39 -4.35 -1.51
N ILE A 26 -0.61 -4.48 -0.19
CA ILE A 26 0.44 -4.43 0.83
C ILE A 26 1.54 -5.46 0.53
N SER A 27 1.16 -6.70 0.21
CA SER A 27 2.12 -7.76 -0.13
C SER A 27 2.95 -7.45 -1.37
N ILE A 28 2.37 -6.80 -2.38
CA ILE A 28 3.09 -6.37 -3.58
C ILE A 28 4.07 -5.26 -3.21
N MET A 29 3.60 -4.20 -2.55
CA MET A 29 4.39 -3.01 -2.22
C MET A 29 5.61 -3.34 -1.35
N THR A 30 5.42 -4.15 -0.31
CA THR A 30 6.52 -4.53 0.62
C THR A 30 7.61 -5.38 -0.02
N LYS A 31 7.37 -5.98 -1.19
CA LYS A 31 8.36 -6.75 -1.95
C LYS A 31 9.11 -5.92 -2.99
N LEU A 32 8.73 -4.66 -3.21
CA LEU A 32 9.42 -3.78 -4.15
C LEU A 32 10.71 -3.23 -3.51
N PRO A 33 11.85 -3.20 -4.23
CA PRO A 33 13.07 -2.63 -3.71
C PRO A 33 12.94 -1.11 -3.62
N MET A 34 13.61 -0.51 -2.64
CA MET A 34 13.60 0.95 -2.42
C MET A 34 13.98 1.74 -3.68
N SER A 35 14.90 1.23 -4.51
CA SER A 35 15.27 1.86 -5.78
C SER A 35 14.12 1.92 -6.78
N TRP A 36 13.22 0.93 -6.77
CA TRP A 36 12.01 0.95 -7.58
C TRP A 36 11.03 2.00 -7.04
N LEU A 37 10.85 2.09 -5.72
CA LEU A 37 9.97 3.09 -5.10
C LEU A 37 10.41 4.51 -5.45
N ILE A 38 11.72 4.78 -5.40
CA ILE A 38 12.28 6.09 -5.77
C ILE A 38 12.04 6.39 -7.25
N LYS A 39 12.29 5.41 -8.13
CA LYS A 39 12.14 5.58 -9.58
C LYS A 39 10.67 5.76 -10.00
N ASN A 40 9.74 5.08 -9.33
CA ASN A 40 8.32 5.05 -9.67
C ASN A 40 7.48 5.68 -8.55
N LYS A 41 7.98 6.80 -8.00
CA LYS A 41 7.40 7.47 -6.83
C LYS A 41 5.91 7.77 -7.00
N ASP A 42 5.51 8.30 -8.16
CA ASP A 42 4.13 8.71 -8.38
C ASP A 42 3.18 7.50 -8.41
N GLU A 43 3.60 6.39 -9.02
CA GLU A 43 2.85 5.14 -9.00
C GLU A 43 2.74 4.57 -7.57
N PHE A 44 3.82 4.64 -6.80
CA PHE A 44 3.82 4.21 -5.40
C PHE A 44 2.91 5.05 -4.51
N ILE A 45 2.96 6.38 -4.64
CA ILE A 45 2.09 7.31 -3.91
C ILE A 45 0.63 7.08 -4.27
N HIS A 46 0.32 6.92 -5.56
CA HIS A 46 -1.05 6.65 -5.97
C HIS A 46 -1.60 5.36 -5.35
N ALA A 47 -0.79 4.30 -5.26
CA ALA A 47 -1.20 3.07 -4.60
C ALA A 47 -1.44 3.26 -3.08
N LEU A 48 -0.63 4.09 -2.41
CA LEU A 48 -0.84 4.43 -0.99
C LEU A 48 -2.13 5.22 -0.78
N GLU A 49 -2.43 6.17 -1.66
CA GLU A 49 -3.68 6.94 -1.61
C GLU A 49 -4.89 6.03 -1.77
N GLN A 50 -4.88 5.14 -2.78
CA GLN A 50 -5.97 4.18 -2.98
C GLN A 50 -6.15 3.25 -1.78
N LEU A 51 -5.04 2.76 -1.19
CA LEU A 51 -5.10 1.93 0.01
C LEU A 51 -5.68 2.70 1.20
N SER A 52 -5.23 3.93 1.43
CA SER A 52 -5.71 4.78 2.52
C SER A 52 -7.19 5.14 2.37
N ASP A 53 -7.63 5.49 1.17
CA ASP A 53 -9.04 5.78 0.87
C ASP A 53 -9.92 4.55 1.07
N SER A 54 -9.46 3.37 0.65
CA SER A 54 -10.16 2.09 0.84
C SER A 54 -10.32 1.77 2.32
N HIS A 55 -9.24 1.92 3.08
CA HIS A 55 -9.17 1.53 4.48
C HIS A 55 -9.90 2.51 5.42
N THR A 56 -9.96 3.81 5.08
CA THR A 56 -10.56 4.85 5.93
C THR A 56 -11.94 5.32 5.49
N GLY A 57 -12.22 5.28 4.18
CA GLY A 57 -13.46 5.78 3.58
C GLY A 57 -14.37 4.69 3.02
N GLY A 58 -13.80 3.55 2.60
CA GLY A 58 -14.56 2.34 2.35
C GLY A 58 -15.05 1.78 3.69
N ASN A 59 -16.29 1.32 3.79
CA ASN A 59 -16.78 0.60 4.97
C ASN A 59 -16.11 -0.80 5.10
N GLY A 60 -14.78 -0.89 4.94
CA GLY A 60 -13.95 -2.08 5.03
C GLY A 60 -13.88 -2.60 6.46
N PHE A 61 -15.03 -3.02 6.99
CA PHE A 61 -15.22 -3.38 8.39
C PHE A 61 -16.09 -4.63 8.54
N LEU A 62 -15.96 -5.61 7.64
CA LEU A 62 -16.73 -6.85 7.75
C LEU A 62 -15.91 -8.13 7.92
N PHE A 63 -14.60 -8.14 7.65
CA PHE A 63 -13.81 -9.39 7.61
C PHE A 63 -12.41 -9.35 8.24
N GLN A 64 -11.99 -8.28 8.90
CA GLN A 64 -10.66 -8.22 9.53
C GLN A 64 -10.60 -9.08 10.79
N GLU A 65 -9.66 -10.02 10.86
CA GLU A 65 -9.36 -10.81 12.05
C GLU A 65 -8.24 -10.14 12.88
N GLU A 66 -8.19 -10.38 14.18
CA GLU A 66 -7.15 -9.83 15.09
C GLU A 66 -5.72 -10.25 14.67
N SER A 67 -5.59 -11.39 13.98
CA SER A 67 -4.34 -11.88 13.39
C SER A 67 -3.80 -10.97 12.28
N ASP A 68 -4.66 -10.20 11.64
CA ASP A 68 -4.32 -9.35 10.50
C ASP A 68 -3.80 -7.98 10.91
N ASP A 69 -4.02 -7.56 12.17
CA ASP A 69 -3.40 -6.36 12.74
C ASP A 69 -1.87 -6.42 12.66
N ILE A 70 -1.30 -7.63 12.71
CA ILE A 70 0.13 -7.86 12.52
C ILE A 70 0.59 -7.44 11.10
N ILE A 71 -0.24 -7.64 10.08
CA ILE A 71 0.08 -7.27 8.70
C ILE A 71 0.15 -5.75 8.59
N PHE A 72 -0.87 -5.05 9.11
CA PHE A 72 -0.91 -3.58 9.07
C PHE A 72 0.18 -2.95 9.94
N ASP A 73 0.44 -3.47 11.14
CA ASP A 73 1.53 -3.01 12.00
C ASP A 73 2.90 -3.14 11.31
N ASN A 74 3.12 -4.27 10.63
CA ASN A 74 4.35 -4.49 9.88
C ASN A 74 4.43 -3.58 8.66
N PHE A 75 3.30 -3.29 8.01
CA PHE A 75 3.22 -2.34 6.91
C PHE A 75 3.54 -0.91 7.38
N CYS A 76 3.01 -0.46 8.51
CA CYS A 76 3.32 0.84 9.10
C CYS A 76 4.81 0.97 9.44
N LYS A 77 5.42 -0.07 10.03
CA LYS A 77 6.88 -0.11 10.27
C LYS A 77 7.67 -0.02 8.97
N TRP A 78 7.23 -0.71 7.92
CA TRP A 78 7.84 -0.62 6.60
C TRP A 78 7.69 0.78 5.98
N LEU A 79 6.55 1.46 6.13
CA LEU A 79 6.37 2.83 5.68
C LEU A 79 7.33 3.81 6.37
N ILE A 80 7.58 3.64 7.67
CA ILE A 80 8.59 4.41 8.40
C ILE A 80 9.99 4.17 7.81
N GLU A 81 10.33 2.92 7.49
CA GLU A 81 11.59 2.58 6.85
C GLU A 81 11.73 3.23 5.45
N VAL A 82 10.67 3.16 4.63
CA VAL A 82 10.62 3.81 3.32
C VAL A 82 10.85 5.32 3.47
N ASN A 83 10.17 5.97 4.41
CA ASN A 83 10.35 7.40 4.68
C ASN A 83 11.83 7.74 4.94
N ASN A 84 12.44 7.01 5.88
CA ASN A 84 13.80 7.24 6.32
C ASN A 84 14.83 6.98 5.20
N LYS A 85 14.59 6.00 4.33
CA LYS A 85 15.56 5.59 3.30
C LYS A 85 15.40 6.28 1.94
N THR A 86 14.22 6.82 1.64
CA THR A 86 13.89 7.34 0.30
C THR A 86 13.46 8.80 0.30
N SER A 87 13.20 9.38 1.48
CA SER A 87 12.60 10.73 1.64
C SER A 87 11.22 10.89 1.00
N ILE A 88 10.54 9.79 0.64
CA ILE A 88 9.14 9.81 0.24
C ILE A 88 8.28 10.02 1.50
N PRO A 89 7.32 10.98 1.51
CA PRO A 89 6.58 11.37 2.72
C PRO A 89 5.48 10.37 3.12
N THR A 90 5.84 9.11 3.37
CA THR A 90 4.91 8.03 3.69
C THR A 90 4.24 8.10 5.07
N LEU A 91 4.73 8.97 5.98
CA LEU A 91 4.19 9.07 7.35
C LEU A 91 2.76 9.60 7.43
N MET A 92 2.25 10.23 6.37
CA MET A 92 0.86 10.69 6.31
C MET A 92 -0.16 9.58 6.05
N TYR A 93 0.30 8.35 5.77
CA TYR A 93 -0.52 7.18 5.47
C TYR A 93 -0.51 6.12 6.60
N ILE A 94 -0.07 6.53 7.80
CA ILE A 94 -0.11 5.74 9.04
C ILE A 94 -1.21 6.33 9.91
#